data_AF-A0A9D9G8Z4-F1
#
_entry.id   AF-A0A9D9G8Z4-F1
#
_cell.length_a   1.000
_cell.length_b   1.000
_cell.length_c   1.000
_cell.angle_alpha   90.00
_cell.angle_beta   90.00
_cell.angle_gamma   90.00
#
_symmetry.space_group_name_H-M   'P 1'
#
loop_
_entity.id
_entity.type
_entity.pdbx_description
1 polymer ?
#
loop_
_entity_poly.entity_id
_entity_poly.type
_entity_poly.pdbx_seq_one_letter_code
_entity_poly.pdbx_strand_id
1 'polypeptide(L)'
;IEDYRSEGRSIHQQTLNLSANEKEALWQALRENAKKENRQYRYNFFYNNCATRARKIVERNIEGKVCYDSCLLYPSLRASLKHYTASHPWADFGISFLIAAEADRPATFSDLLYAPGEMQIALQTASICSGDSLRPLVKSSCDLLSFPNSQTASSLDKNHPKNKIIDSVFASMCLLLALNLLLMFFERKKRKKCFPIDIFLYLIAGVSGLLLCYLALYSQHPAVHHNWLILWLQPLHLCYAIALCFPAFRKSKIAPAYAQINSLLCLLMIIAAIIVPQHIHPACWPLVAIFVLRSFAYVPPKSH
;
A
#
# COMPACT_ATOMS: atom_id res chain seq x y z
N ILE A 1 13.71 -25.02 8.68
CA ILE A 1 15.05 -24.59 8.25
C ILE A 1 15.26 -24.98 6.79
N GLU A 2 14.99 -26.23 6.41
CA GLU A 2 15.18 -26.67 5.02
C GLU A 2 14.32 -25.90 3.99
N ASP A 3 13.06 -25.61 4.31
CA ASP A 3 12.21 -24.77 3.43
C ASP A 3 12.79 -23.36 3.22
N TYR A 4 13.35 -22.75 4.27
CA TYR A 4 14.00 -21.44 4.16
C TYR A 4 15.29 -21.53 3.34
N ARG A 5 16.02 -22.65 3.45
CA ARG A 5 17.22 -22.92 2.67
C ARG A 5 16.90 -23.06 1.18
N SER A 6 15.85 -23.81 0.83
CA SER A 6 15.45 -24.01 -0.57
C SER A 6 14.92 -22.72 -1.22
N GLU A 7 14.28 -21.85 -0.43
CA GLU A 7 13.83 -20.52 -0.87
C GLU A 7 14.94 -19.45 -0.87
N GLY A 8 16.15 -19.76 -0.40
CA GLY A 8 17.25 -18.79 -0.29
C GLY A 8 16.99 -17.66 0.74
N ARG A 9 16.22 -17.96 1.79
CA ARG A 9 15.83 -17.01 2.83
C ARG A 9 16.70 -17.14 4.07
N SER A 10 17.15 -16.01 4.59
CA SER A 10 17.95 -15.97 5.81
C SER A 10 17.10 -16.10 7.07
N ILE A 11 17.73 -16.62 8.12
CA ILE A 11 17.17 -16.77 9.45
C ILE A 11 18.14 -16.14 10.44
N HIS A 12 17.69 -15.06 11.07
CA HIS A 12 18.41 -14.39 12.15
C HIS A 12 17.81 -14.77 13.50
N GLN A 13 18.65 -15.09 14.48
CA GLN A 13 18.24 -15.39 15.84
C GLN A 13 18.79 -14.33 16.80
N GLN A 14 17.92 -13.80 17.67
CA GLN A 14 18.29 -12.96 18.81
C GLN A 14 17.95 -13.68 20.11
N THR A 15 18.97 -13.92 20.94
CA THR A 15 18.79 -14.48 22.29
C THR A 15 18.52 -13.33 23.25
N LEU A 16 17.35 -13.32 23.87
CA LEU A 16 16.97 -12.28 24.82
C LEU A 16 17.68 -12.45 26.17
N ASN A 17 18.08 -11.34 26.79
CA ASN A 17 18.69 -11.30 28.11
C ASN A 17 17.62 -11.22 29.19
N LEU A 18 16.82 -12.29 29.35
CA LEU A 18 15.74 -12.36 30.33
C LEU A 18 16.21 -13.04 31.64
N SER A 19 15.71 -12.56 32.77
CA SER A 19 15.87 -13.19 34.09
C SER A 19 15.08 -14.52 34.15
N ALA A 20 15.31 -15.35 35.17
CA ALA A 20 14.55 -16.58 35.34
C ALA A 20 13.03 -16.31 35.50
N ASN A 21 12.67 -15.27 36.25
CA ASN A 21 11.29 -14.87 36.46
C ASN A 21 10.63 -14.38 35.16
N GLU A 22 11.31 -13.53 34.40
CA GLU A 22 10.81 -13.03 33.11
C GLU A 22 10.64 -14.15 32.08
N LYS A 23 11.55 -15.15 32.08
CA LYS A 23 11.41 -16.34 31.23
C LYS A 23 10.18 -17.16 31.60
N GLU A 24 9.94 -17.38 32.89
CA GLU A 24 8.75 -18.12 33.34
C GLU A 24 7.47 -17.34 33.02
N ALA A 25 7.45 -16.02 33.24
CA ALA A 25 6.32 -15.16 32.88
C ALA A 25 6.04 -15.20 31.37
N LEU A 26 7.07 -15.07 30.53
CA LEU A 26 6.94 -15.16 29.08
C LEU A 26 6.44 -16.55 28.64
N TRP A 27 6.95 -17.62 29.26
CA TRP A 27 6.51 -18.99 28.99
C TRP A 27 5.03 -19.21 29.35
N GLN A 28 4.59 -18.71 30.50
CA GLN A 28 3.17 -18.74 30.89
C GLN A 28 2.30 -17.95 29.92
N ALA A 29 2.72 -16.74 29.52
CA ALA A 29 2.01 -15.93 28.55
C ALA A 29 1.91 -16.61 27.17
N LEU A 30 2.97 -17.31 26.73
CA LEU A 30 2.96 -18.08 25.48
C LEU A 30 2.01 -19.28 25.56
N ARG A 31 2.01 -20.02 26.68
CA ARG A 31 1.06 -21.13 26.91
C ARG A 31 -0.38 -20.64 26.91
N GLU A 32 -0.64 -19.51 27.56
CA GLU A 32 -1.97 -18.89 27.55
C GLU A 32 -2.40 -18.49 26.13
N ASN A 33 -1.51 -17.85 25.37
CA ASN A 33 -1.77 -17.47 23.98
C ASN A 33 -1.98 -18.68 23.05
N ALA A 34 -1.37 -19.83 23.36
CA ALA A 34 -1.49 -21.05 22.57
C ALA A 34 -2.82 -21.77 22.75
N LYS A 35 -3.59 -21.46 23.80
CA LYS A 35 -4.93 -22.02 24.03
C LYS A 35 -5.85 -21.74 22.85
N LYS A 36 -6.82 -22.64 22.63
CA LYS A 36 -7.69 -22.63 21.44
C LYS A 36 -8.48 -21.32 21.31
N GLU A 37 -8.89 -20.77 22.45
CA GLU A 37 -9.61 -19.51 22.62
C GLU A 37 -8.74 -18.26 22.37
N ASN A 38 -7.41 -18.35 22.52
CA ASN A 38 -6.50 -17.19 22.46
C ASN A 38 -5.60 -17.16 21.21
N ARG A 39 -5.43 -18.31 20.53
CA ARG A 39 -4.49 -18.44 19.40
C ARG A 39 -4.96 -17.76 18.11
N GLN A 40 -6.26 -17.47 17.99
CA GLN A 40 -6.82 -16.75 16.85
C GLN A 40 -6.87 -15.26 17.15
N TYR A 41 -6.40 -14.44 16.21
CA TYR A 41 -6.46 -12.99 16.32
C TYR A 41 -6.75 -12.36 14.97
N ARG A 42 -7.35 -11.16 15.02
CA ARG A 42 -7.58 -10.36 13.82
C ARG A 42 -6.25 -9.75 13.35
N TYR A 43 -5.73 -10.28 12.26
CA TYR A 43 -4.50 -9.78 11.65
C TYR A 43 -4.69 -8.34 11.13
N ASN A 44 -3.71 -7.49 11.42
CA ASN A 44 -3.59 -6.16 10.86
C ASN A 44 -2.13 -5.94 10.46
N PHE A 45 -1.92 -5.56 9.20
CA PHE A 45 -0.58 -5.48 8.62
C PHE A 45 0.37 -4.54 9.38
N PHE A 46 -0.11 -3.38 9.85
CA PHE A 46 0.72 -2.42 10.58
C PHE A 46 0.66 -2.58 12.11
N TYR A 47 -0.50 -2.93 12.66
CA TYR A 47 -0.76 -2.73 14.09
C TYR A 47 -0.89 -4.02 14.91
N ASN A 48 -1.14 -5.16 14.26
CA ASN A 48 -1.35 -6.45 14.91
C ASN A 48 -0.98 -7.61 13.98
N ASN A 49 0.31 -7.78 13.79
CA ASN A 49 0.95 -8.80 12.96
C ASN A 49 1.93 -9.65 13.78
N CYS A 50 2.66 -10.57 13.12
CA CYS A 50 3.61 -11.45 13.78
C CYS A 50 4.71 -10.70 14.55
N ALA A 51 5.27 -9.64 13.97
CA ALA A 51 6.33 -8.85 14.60
C ALA A 51 5.81 -8.07 15.82
N THR A 52 4.76 -7.26 15.63
CA THR A 52 4.17 -6.47 16.72
C THR A 52 3.64 -7.33 17.85
N ARG A 53 3.07 -8.53 17.58
CA ARG A 53 2.64 -9.45 18.64
C ARG A 53 3.81 -10.05 19.39
N ALA A 54 4.84 -10.50 18.68
CA ALA A 54 6.06 -11.05 19.30
C ALA A 54 6.75 -9.99 20.19
N ARG A 55 6.84 -8.75 19.72
CA ARG A 55 7.34 -7.63 20.54
C ARG A 55 6.48 -7.37 21.77
N LYS A 56 5.17 -7.21 21.58
CA LYS A 56 4.23 -6.90 22.67
C LYS A 56 4.20 -7.98 23.75
N ILE A 57 4.34 -9.27 23.40
CA ILE A 57 4.38 -10.33 24.41
C ILE A 57 5.68 -10.30 25.21
N VAL A 58 6.82 -9.95 24.59
CA VAL A 58 8.08 -9.75 25.32
C VAL A 58 7.95 -8.53 26.24
N GLU A 59 7.54 -7.37 25.71
CA GLU A 59 7.42 -6.11 26.47
C GLU A 59 6.49 -6.21 27.69
N ARG A 60 5.45 -7.06 27.63
CA ARG A 60 4.49 -7.26 28.74
C ARG A 60 4.97 -8.22 29.82
N ASN A 61 6.01 -9.00 29.57
CA ASN A 61 6.49 -10.06 30.46
C ASN A 61 7.93 -9.81 30.96
N ILE A 62 8.39 -8.56 30.91
CA ILE A 62 9.66 -8.13 31.49
C ILE A 62 9.44 -7.25 32.71
N GLU A 63 10.41 -7.21 33.62
CA GLU A 63 10.41 -6.33 34.78
C GLU A 63 11.02 -4.98 34.40
N GLY A 64 10.17 -4.01 34.08
CA GLY A 64 10.57 -2.68 33.62
C GLY A 64 9.93 -2.33 32.28
N LYS A 65 10.64 -1.54 31.45
CA LYS A 65 10.21 -1.19 30.09
C LYS A 65 11.35 -1.36 29.10
N VAL A 66 11.03 -1.71 27.86
CA VAL A 66 12.01 -1.65 26.78
C VAL A 66 12.23 -0.19 26.40
N CYS A 67 13.46 0.27 26.59
CA CYS A 67 13.98 1.53 26.08
C CYS A 67 14.66 1.28 24.75
N TYR A 68 14.16 1.94 23.70
CA TYR A 68 14.72 1.87 22.37
C TYR A 68 15.65 3.04 22.10
N ASP A 69 16.81 2.77 21.53
CA ASP A 69 17.64 3.79 20.91
C ASP A 69 17.01 4.15 19.55
N SER A 70 16.36 5.32 19.49
CA SER A 70 15.46 5.68 18.39
C SER A 70 16.24 6.14 17.16
N CYS A 71 16.60 5.20 16.27
CA CYS A 71 17.38 5.50 15.07
C CYS A 71 16.63 5.30 13.72
N LEU A 72 15.39 4.79 13.75
CA LEU A 72 14.60 4.53 12.54
C LEU A 72 14.01 5.83 11.97
N LEU A 73 14.25 6.07 10.68
CA LEU A 73 13.93 7.34 10.01
C LEU A 73 13.03 7.12 8.78
N TYR A 74 11.77 6.76 9.02
CA TYR A 74 10.71 6.88 8.01
C TYR A 74 9.67 7.89 8.49
N PRO A 75 9.29 8.88 7.66
CA PRO A 75 8.32 9.89 8.05
C PRO A 75 6.90 9.32 8.22
N SER A 76 6.58 8.21 7.54
CA SER A 76 5.26 7.57 7.59
C SER A 76 5.36 6.06 7.36
N LEU A 77 4.27 5.34 7.64
CA LEU A 77 4.15 3.91 7.33
C LEU A 77 4.29 3.63 5.83
N ARG A 78 3.79 4.53 4.97
CA ARG A 78 3.95 4.43 3.53
C ARG A 78 5.40 4.60 3.10
N ALA A 79 6.14 5.50 3.72
CA ALA A 79 7.56 5.67 3.43
C ALA A 79 8.37 4.42 3.80
N SER A 80 8.04 3.78 4.92
CA SER A 80 8.62 2.47 5.28
C SER A 80 8.24 1.39 4.26
N LEU A 81 6.97 1.29 3.87
CA LEU A 81 6.54 0.32 2.85
C LEU A 81 7.26 0.51 1.50
N LYS A 82 7.42 1.76 1.06
CA LYS A 82 8.10 2.10 -0.19
C LYS A 82 9.54 1.60 -0.24
N HIS A 83 10.20 1.52 0.91
CA HIS A 83 11.54 0.94 1.00
C HIS A 83 11.54 -0.54 0.63
N TYR A 84 10.53 -1.29 1.10
CA TYR A 84 10.36 -2.71 0.78
C TYR A 84 9.85 -2.97 -0.64
N THR A 85 9.06 -2.05 -1.21
CA THR A 85 8.49 -2.19 -2.55
C THR A 85 9.34 -1.52 -3.64
N ALA A 86 10.48 -0.92 -3.30
CA ALA A 86 11.31 -0.13 -4.22
C ALA A 86 11.72 -0.89 -5.50
N SER A 87 12.02 -2.18 -5.37
CA SER A 87 12.40 -3.06 -6.49
C SER A 87 11.19 -3.70 -7.21
N HIS A 88 9.96 -3.43 -6.76
CA HIS A 88 8.74 -4.04 -7.26
C HIS A 88 7.68 -2.97 -7.62
N PRO A 89 7.85 -2.23 -8.72
CA PRO A 89 7.00 -1.07 -9.04
C PRO A 89 5.50 -1.40 -9.15
N TRP A 90 5.15 -2.55 -9.73
CA TRP A 90 3.76 -2.99 -9.82
C TRP A 90 3.15 -3.33 -8.44
N ALA A 91 3.96 -3.87 -7.53
CA ALA A 91 3.52 -4.10 -6.15
C ALA A 91 3.36 -2.77 -5.41
N ASP A 92 4.29 -1.82 -5.59
CA ASP A 92 4.18 -0.47 -5.01
C ASP A 92 2.90 0.23 -5.49
N PHE A 93 2.62 0.16 -6.79
CA PHE A 93 1.40 0.72 -7.36
C PHE A 93 0.14 0.07 -6.76
N GLY A 94 0.08 -1.27 -6.74
CA GLY A 94 -1.07 -2.00 -6.19
C GLY A 94 -1.29 -1.73 -4.71
N ILE A 95 -0.23 -1.71 -3.91
CA ILE A 95 -0.30 -1.39 -2.48
C ILE A 95 -0.70 0.07 -2.27
N SER A 96 -0.10 1.01 -3.00
CA SER A 96 -0.42 2.42 -2.94
C SER A 96 -1.85 2.74 -3.37
N PHE A 97 -2.39 1.94 -4.29
CA PHE A 97 -3.76 2.02 -4.75
C PHE A 97 -4.76 1.59 -3.66
N LEU A 98 -4.46 0.51 -2.92
CA LEU A 98 -5.35 -0.03 -1.89
C LEU A 98 -5.25 0.75 -0.57
N ILE A 99 -4.04 1.14 -0.18
CA ILE A 99 -3.77 1.81 1.10
C ILE A 99 -4.03 3.31 0.99
N ALA A 100 -4.85 3.83 1.89
CA ALA A 100 -5.35 5.19 1.96
C ALA A 100 -4.53 6.09 2.92
N ALA A 101 -5.06 7.28 3.23
CA ALA A 101 -4.42 8.34 4.02
C ALA A 101 -3.82 7.88 5.37
N GLU A 102 -4.36 6.83 5.98
CA GLU A 102 -3.88 6.30 7.27
C GLU A 102 -2.40 5.87 7.22
N ALA A 103 -1.88 5.40 6.07
CA ALA A 103 -0.46 5.07 5.97
C ALA A 103 0.44 6.30 5.72
N ASP A 104 -0.14 7.45 5.37
CA ASP A 104 0.57 8.70 5.13
C ASP A 104 0.73 9.56 6.38
N ARG A 105 0.04 9.20 7.48
CA ARG A 105 0.19 9.90 8.76
C ARG A 105 1.65 9.83 9.26
N PRO A 106 2.10 10.83 10.03
CA PRO A 106 3.37 10.76 10.73
C PRO A 106 3.48 9.47 11.57
N ALA A 107 4.52 8.68 11.31
CA ALA A 107 4.76 7.43 12.03
C ALA A 107 5.57 7.67 13.31
N THR A 108 5.15 7.04 14.40
CA THR A 108 5.97 6.95 15.62
C THR A 108 7.04 5.87 15.46
N PHE A 109 8.09 5.90 16.28
CA PHE A 109 9.10 4.84 16.29
C PHE A 109 8.46 3.44 16.46
N SER A 110 7.49 3.32 17.38
CA SER A 110 6.76 2.06 17.61
C SER A 110 5.91 1.63 16.41
N ASP A 111 5.39 2.57 15.61
CA ASP A 111 4.65 2.24 14.39
C ASP A 111 5.57 1.54 13.37
N LEU A 112 6.84 1.94 13.28
CA LEU A 112 7.83 1.38 12.35
C LEU A 112 8.31 -0.03 12.70
N LEU A 113 8.10 -0.46 13.96
CA LEU A 113 8.43 -1.83 14.40
C LEU A 113 7.39 -2.88 13.96
N TYR A 114 6.51 -2.54 13.01
CA TYR A 114 5.63 -3.52 12.37
C TYR A 114 6.39 -4.47 11.45
N ALA A 115 7.51 -4.00 10.89
CA ALA A 115 8.32 -4.75 9.96
C ALA A 115 9.41 -5.54 10.72
N PRO A 116 9.61 -6.84 10.44
CA PRO A 116 10.55 -7.68 11.18
C PRO A 116 12.00 -7.19 11.17
N GLY A 117 12.47 -6.61 10.06
CA GLY A 117 13.86 -6.15 9.93
C GLY A 117 14.17 -4.96 10.85
N GLU A 118 13.29 -3.96 10.85
CA GLU A 118 13.35 -2.78 11.70
C GLU A 118 13.21 -3.16 13.17
N MET A 119 12.31 -4.11 13.46
CA MET A 119 12.18 -4.67 14.80
C MET A 119 13.48 -5.37 15.24
N GLN A 120 14.09 -6.20 14.40
CA GLN A 120 15.34 -6.88 14.72
C GLN A 120 16.45 -5.86 15.04
N ILE A 121 16.63 -4.84 14.20
CA ILE A 121 17.63 -3.77 14.41
C ILE A 121 17.33 -3.02 15.71
N ALA A 122 16.07 -2.64 15.94
CA ALA A 122 15.68 -1.90 17.14
C ALA A 122 15.90 -2.71 18.41
N LEU A 123 15.61 -4.02 18.41
CA LEU A 123 15.85 -4.88 19.57
C LEU A 123 17.34 -5.08 19.84
N GLN A 124 18.18 -5.05 18.80
CA GLN A 124 19.63 -5.25 18.94
C GLN A 124 20.30 -4.19 19.82
N THR A 125 19.82 -2.94 19.76
CA THR A 125 20.33 -1.82 20.54
C THR A 125 19.45 -1.46 21.74
N ALA A 126 18.28 -2.11 21.88
CA ALA A 126 17.36 -1.85 22.97
C ALA A 126 17.88 -2.36 24.33
N SER A 127 17.40 -1.73 25.40
CA SER A 127 17.67 -2.11 26.78
C SER A 127 16.39 -2.23 27.59
N ILE A 128 16.40 -3.09 28.61
CA ILE A 128 15.39 -3.14 29.66
C ILE A 128 15.80 -2.11 30.72
N CYS A 129 14.93 -1.12 30.93
CA CYS A 129 15.06 -0.08 31.94
C CYS A 129 14.16 -0.40 33.13
N SER A 130 14.74 -0.50 34.33
CA SER A 130 14.00 -0.69 35.58
C SER A 130 14.66 0.12 36.70
N GLY A 131 14.05 1.25 37.06
CA GLY A 131 14.70 2.24 37.93
C GLY A 131 16.03 2.70 37.34
N ASP A 132 17.11 2.60 38.12
CA ASP A 132 18.47 2.95 37.70
C ASP A 132 19.20 1.79 36.95
N SER A 133 18.57 0.62 36.85
CA SER A 133 19.16 -0.53 36.16
C SER A 133 18.90 -0.45 34.65
N LEU A 134 19.99 -0.52 33.88
CA LEU A 134 19.96 -0.64 32.42
C LEU A 134 20.62 -1.96 32.02
N ARG A 135 19.84 -2.84 31.40
CA ARG A 135 20.34 -4.14 30.91
C ARG A 135 20.02 -4.29 29.43
N PRO A 136 20.98 -4.67 28.56
CA PRO A 136 20.70 -4.92 27.14
C PRO A 136 19.59 -5.95 26.97
N LEU A 137 18.63 -5.69 26.08
CA LEU A 137 17.50 -6.61 25.84
C LEU A 137 17.95 -7.87 25.10
N VAL A 138 18.87 -7.73 24.14
CA VAL A 138 19.46 -8.85 23.40
C VAL A 138 20.82 -9.19 24.01
N LYS A 139 20.98 -10.46 24.40
CA LYS A 139 22.22 -11.02 24.96
C LYS A 139 23.21 -11.38 23.85
N SER A 140 22.74 -11.98 22.78
CA SER A 140 23.56 -12.40 21.64
C SER A 140 22.71 -12.59 20.40
N SER A 141 23.34 -12.48 19.23
CA SER A 141 22.69 -12.67 17.93
C SER A 141 23.50 -13.63 17.08
N CYS A 142 22.83 -14.45 16.28
CA CYS A 142 23.46 -15.43 15.40
C CYS A 142 22.63 -15.61 14.13
N ASP A 143 23.32 -15.71 12.99
CA ASP A 143 22.69 -16.05 11.72
C ASP A 143 22.65 -17.57 11.57
N LEU A 144 21.46 -18.15 11.65
CA LEU A 144 21.26 -19.60 11.47
C LEU A 144 21.33 -20.00 10.00
N LEU A 145 20.91 -19.11 9.10
CA LEU A 145 21.04 -19.20 7.66
C LEU A 145 21.31 -17.81 7.11
N SER A 146 22.30 -17.67 6.23
CA SER A 146 22.67 -16.41 5.60
C SER A 146 22.81 -16.60 4.09
N PHE A 147 22.13 -15.74 3.32
CA PHE A 147 22.18 -15.72 1.86
C PHE A 147 22.53 -14.32 1.36
N PRO A 148 23.40 -14.17 0.34
CA PRO A 148 23.87 -12.87 -0.12
C PRO A 148 22.75 -11.94 -0.63
N ASN A 149 21.65 -12.52 -1.14
CA ASN A 149 20.51 -11.78 -1.69
C ASN A 149 19.36 -11.62 -0.70
N SER A 150 19.47 -12.16 0.52
CA SER A 150 18.45 -11.99 1.55
C SER A 150 18.63 -10.68 2.29
N GLN A 151 19.18 -9.65 1.65
CA GLN A 151 19.20 -8.33 2.26
C GLN A 151 17.75 -8.01 2.62
N THR A 152 17.43 -8.19 3.91
CA THR A 152 16.55 -7.30 4.63
C THR A 152 16.93 -5.92 4.12
N ALA A 153 15.93 -5.13 3.80
CA ALA A 153 16.09 -3.74 3.44
C ALA A 153 16.60 -2.96 4.68
N SER A 154 17.73 -3.39 5.26
CA SER A 154 18.31 -3.09 6.54
C SER A 154 19.78 -2.70 6.40
N SER A 155 20.33 -2.70 5.19
CA SER A 155 21.30 -1.68 4.89
C SER A 155 20.51 -0.37 4.82
N LEU A 156 20.75 0.51 5.78
CA LEU A 156 20.54 1.96 5.65
C LEU A 156 21.42 2.50 4.52
N ASP A 157 21.38 1.85 3.35
CA ASP A 157 22.14 2.22 2.20
C ASP A 157 21.44 3.43 1.59
N LYS A 158 21.86 4.59 2.07
CA LYS A 158 21.56 5.90 1.50
C LYS A 158 21.97 5.99 0.01
N ASN A 159 22.66 4.96 -0.50
CA ASN A 159 23.17 4.87 -1.86
C ASN A 159 22.50 3.76 -2.69
N HIS A 160 21.22 3.42 -2.47
CA HIS A 160 20.47 2.92 -3.63
C HIS A 160 20.56 4.00 -4.70
N PRO A 161 21.18 3.71 -5.87
CA PRO A 161 21.34 4.71 -6.89
C PRO A 161 19.94 5.21 -7.23
N LYS A 162 19.73 6.53 -7.04
CA LYS A 162 18.62 7.29 -7.62
C LYS A 162 18.76 7.30 -9.14
N ASN A 163 18.98 6.14 -9.75
CA ASN A 163 18.80 5.96 -11.16
C ASN A 163 17.32 6.23 -11.37
N LYS A 164 17.05 7.43 -11.88
CA LYS A 164 15.75 7.92 -12.33
C LYS A 164 15.29 7.07 -13.53
N ILE A 165 15.27 5.74 -13.38
CA ILE A 165 14.52 4.88 -14.27
C ILE A 165 13.09 5.31 -14.03
N ILE A 166 12.47 5.82 -15.08
CA ILE A 166 11.05 6.12 -15.07
C ILE A 166 10.36 4.85 -14.57
N ASP A 167 9.63 4.97 -13.46
CA ASP A 167 8.84 3.88 -12.90
C ASP A 167 8.09 3.19 -14.04
N SER A 168 8.32 1.88 -14.20
CA SER A 168 7.78 1.10 -15.32
C SER A 168 6.25 1.14 -15.36
N VAL A 169 5.60 1.29 -14.20
CA VAL A 169 4.14 1.49 -14.11
C VAL A 169 3.75 2.85 -14.68
N PHE A 170 4.44 3.92 -14.28
CA PHE A 170 4.17 5.26 -14.79
C PHE A 170 4.38 5.33 -16.31
N ALA A 171 5.49 4.77 -16.81
CA ALA A 171 5.75 4.68 -18.24
C ALA A 171 4.63 3.90 -18.98
N SER A 172 4.16 2.79 -18.41
CA SER A 172 3.05 2.00 -18.98
C SER A 172 1.75 2.79 -19.05
N MET A 173 1.44 3.57 -18.01
CA MET A 173 0.23 4.41 -17.99
C MET A 173 0.33 5.60 -18.95
N CYS A 174 1.52 6.18 -19.13
CA CYS A 174 1.78 7.20 -20.15
C CYS A 174 1.64 6.63 -21.58
N LEU A 175 2.12 5.40 -21.82
CA LEU A 175 1.92 4.71 -23.10
C LEU A 175 0.42 4.49 -23.37
N LEU A 176 -0.34 4.04 -22.37
CA LEU A 176 -1.79 3.88 -22.48
C LEU A 176 -2.50 5.20 -22.80
N LEU A 177 -2.06 6.31 -22.20
CA LEU A 177 -2.56 7.65 -22.52
C LEU A 177 -2.24 8.04 -23.96
N ALA A 178 -1.01 7.82 -24.43
CA ALA A 178 -0.61 8.10 -25.81
C ALA A 178 -1.42 7.29 -26.84
N LEU A 179 -1.66 6.00 -26.57
CA LEU A 179 -2.52 5.15 -27.40
C LEU A 179 -3.96 5.64 -27.45
N ASN A 180 -4.49 6.15 -26.33
CA ASN A 180 -5.82 6.74 -26.28
C ASN A 180 -5.91 8.05 -27.08
N LEU A 181 -4.90 8.91 -27.01
CA LEU A 181 -4.82 10.11 -27.83
C LEU A 181 -4.78 9.79 -29.32
N LEU A 182 -3.98 8.79 -29.71
CA LEU A 182 -3.91 8.31 -31.10
C LEU A 182 -5.26 7.76 -31.57
N LEU A 183 -5.93 6.97 -30.72
CA LEU A 183 -7.28 6.47 -31.01
C LEU A 183 -8.27 7.62 -31.20
N MET A 184 -8.29 8.61 -30.31
CA MET A 184 -9.16 9.78 -30.42
C MET A 184 -8.91 10.57 -31.71
N PHE A 185 -7.66 10.68 -32.16
CA PHE A 185 -7.33 11.29 -33.44
C PHE A 185 -7.98 10.53 -34.61
N PHE A 186 -7.89 9.20 -34.63
CA PHE A 186 -8.53 8.38 -35.66
C PHE A 186 -10.07 8.39 -35.57
N GLU A 187 -10.64 8.40 -34.37
CA GLU A 187 -12.09 8.51 -34.15
C GLU A 187 -12.63 9.83 -34.74
N ARG A 188 -11.89 10.93 -34.53
CA ARG A 188 -12.23 12.25 -35.08
C ARG A 188 -12.08 12.29 -36.60
N LYS A 189 -10.99 11.74 -37.14
CA LYS A 189 -10.76 11.67 -38.60
C LYS A 189 -11.82 10.82 -39.31
N LYS A 190 -12.22 9.69 -38.73
CA LYS A 190 -13.22 8.77 -39.30
C LYS A 190 -14.67 9.12 -38.92
N ARG A 191 -14.89 10.14 -38.08
CA ARG A 191 -16.20 10.50 -37.49
C ARG A 191 -16.93 9.30 -36.87
N LYS A 192 -16.18 8.34 -36.33
CA LYS A 192 -16.71 7.09 -35.76
C LYS A 192 -16.00 6.77 -34.46
N LYS A 193 -16.77 6.68 -33.39
CA LYS A 193 -16.27 6.38 -32.04
C LYS A 193 -16.07 4.88 -31.82
N CYS A 194 -15.01 4.51 -31.11
CA CYS A 194 -14.69 3.15 -30.70
C CYS A 194 -15.21 2.88 -29.28
N PHE A 195 -16.48 2.53 -29.17
CA PHE A 195 -17.12 2.19 -27.89
C PHE A 195 -16.47 1.04 -27.10
N PRO A 196 -15.91 -0.03 -27.72
CA PRO A 196 -15.27 -1.11 -26.96
C PRO A 196 -14.17 -0.64 -26.00
N ILE A 197 -13.40 0.38 -26.38
CA ILE A 197 -12.34 0.94 -25.53
C ILE A 197 -12.94 1.69 -24.34
N ASP A 198 -14.01 2.47 -24.55
CA ASP A 198 -14.74 3.10 -23.43
C ASP A 198 -15.30 2.04 -22.47
N ILE A 199 -15.96 1.01 -23.01
CA ILE A 199 -16.53 -0.07 -22.21
C ILE A 199 -15.45 -0.72 -21.35
N PHE A 200 -14.29 -1.03 -21.95
CA PHE A 200 -13.17 -1.64 -21.23
C PHE A 200 -12.61 -0.74 -20.12
N LEU A 201 -12.40 0.56 -20.40
CA LEU A 201 -11.87 1.51 -19.42
C LEU A 201 -12.83 1.71 -18.25
N TYR A 202 -14.13 1.91 -18.52
CA TYR A 202 -15.14 2.05 -17.47
C TYR A 202 -15.41 0.74 -16.72
N LEU A 203 -15.25 -0.42 -17.37
CA LEU A 203 -15.33 -1.73 -16.70
C LEU A 203 -14.21 -1.86 -15.65
N ILE A 204 -12.96 -1.61 -16.03
CA ILE A 204 -11.82 -1.66 -15.10
C ILE A 204 -12.01 -0.65 -13.98
N ALA A 205 -12.34 0.61 -14.31
CA ALA A 205 -12.57 1.64 -13.31
C ALA A 205 -13.74 1.32 -12.36
N GLY A 206 -14.79 0.67 -12.87
CA GLY A 206 -15.93 0.22 -12.07
C GLY A 206 -15.61 -0.92 -11.13
N VAL A 207 -14.87 -1.92 -11.60
CA VAL A 207 -14.39 -3.03 -10.75
C VAL A 207 -13.42 -2.50 -9.69
N SER A 208 -12.48 -1.64 -10.07
CA SER A 208 -11.59 -0.92 -9.17
C SER A 208 -12.34 -0.08 -8.13
N GLY A 209 -13.34 0.68 -8.56
CA GLY A 209 -14.18 1.49 -7.66
C GLY A 209 -15.01 0.63 -6.71
N LEU A 210 -15.55 -0.49 -7.18
CA LEU A 210 -16.25 -1.46 -6.33
C LEU A 210 -15.33 -2.03 -5.25
N LEU A 211 -14.11 -2.42 -5.63
CA LEU A 211 -13.10 -2.90 -4.69
C LEU A 211 -12.75 -1.83 -3.65
N LEU A 212 -12.48 -0.59 -4.09
CA LEU A 212 -12.12 0.50 -3.18
C LEU A 212 -13.27 0.88 -2.25
N CYS A 213 -14.51 0.95 -2.75
CA CYS A 213 -15.68 1.20 -1.91
C CYS A 213 -15.91 0.08 -0.90
N TYR A 214 -15.74 -1.19 -1.30
CA TYR A 214 -15.83 -2.32 -0.39
C TYR A 214 -14.78 -2.19 0.73
N LEU A 215 -13.53 -1.92 0.36
CA LEU A 215 -12.45 -1.75 1.32
C LEU A 215 -12.68 -0.55 2.25
N ALA A 216 -13.07 0.60 1.72
CA ALA A 216 -13.22 1.81 2.51
C ALA A 216 -14.43 1.77 3.48
N LEU A 217 -15.53 1.13 3.08
CA LEU A 217 -16.79 1.13 3.84
C LEU A 217 -16.96 -0.11 4.73
N TYR A 218 -16.51 -1.29 4.29
CA TYR A 218 -16.78 -2.56 4.97
C TYR A 218 -15.55 -3.21 5.60
N SER A 219 -14.35 -2.98 5.05
CA SER A 219 -13.15 -3.53 5.68
C SER A 219 -12.94 -2.88 7.04
N GLN A 220 -12.56 -3.67 8.05
CA GLN A 220 -12.11 -3.11 9.33
C GLN A 220 -10.58 -2.94 9.35
N HIS A 221 -9.93 -2.90 8.18
CA HIS A 221 -8.50 -2.64 8.07
C HIS A 221 -8.27 -1.12 8.08
N PRO A 222 -7.68 -0.52 9.14
CA PRO A 222 -7.46 0.91 9.29
C PRO A 222 -6.85 1.57 8.05
N ALA A 223 -5.86 0.89 7.46
CA ALA A 223 -5.06 1.44 6.37
C ALA A 223 -5.82 1.64 5.05
N VAL A 224 -7.03 1.12 4.88
CA VAL A 224 -7.80 1.25 3.62
C VAL A 224 -9.02 2.17 3.74
N HIS A 225 -9.31 2.69 4.94
CA HIS A 225 -10.40 3.65 5.13
C HIS A 225 -10.07 5.01 4.53
N HIS A 226 -11.11 5.74 4.11
CA HIS A 226 -11.00 7.10 3.56
C HIS A 226 -10.06 7.17 2.33
N ASN A 227 -10.19 6.22 1.40
CA ASN A 227 -9.40 6.22 0.17
C ASN A 227 -9.94 7.25 -0.84
N TRP A 228 -9.21 8.35 -1.03
CA TRP A 228 -9.59 9.46 -1.91
C TRP A 228 -9.63 9.10 -3.40
N LEU A 229 -9.06 7.95 -3.80
CA LEU A 229 -9.16 7.46 -5.18
C LEU A 229 -10.62 7.17 -5.59
N ILE A 230 -11.53 6.96 -4.63
CA ILE A 230 -12.97 6.77 -4.88
C ILE A 230 -13.60 7.96 -5.61
N LEU A 231 -13.02 9.17 -5.53
CA LEU A 231 -13.54 10.35 -6.23
C LEU A 231 -13.65 10.14 -7.75
N TRP A 232 -12.68 9.44 -8.35
CA TRP A 232 -12.66 9.16 -9.79
C TRP A 232 -12.87 7.68 -10.13
N LEU A 233 -12.68 6.77 -9.15
CA LEU A 233 -12.97 5.33 -9.28
C LEU A 233 -14.24 4.98 -8.54
N GLN A 234 -15.36 5.04 -9.26
CA GLN A 234 -16.69 4.86 -8.69
C GLN A 234 -17.30 3.52 -9.14
N PRO A 235 -18.02 2.81 -8.26
CA PRO A 235 -18.77 1.60 -8.65
C PRO A 235 -19.75 1.85 -9.80
N LEU A 236 -20.27 3.08 -9.91
CA LEU A 236 -21.22 3.48 -10.97
C LEU A 236 -20.63 3.35 -12.39
N HIS A 237 -19.30 3.36 -12.53
CA HIS A 237 -18.62 3.09 -13.81
C HIS A 237 -18.95 1.71 -14.35
N LEU A 238 -19.24 0.73 -13.50
CA LEU A 238 -19.64 -0.61 -13.91
C LEU A 238 -21.02 -0.58 -14.58
N CYS A 239 -21.98 0.11 -13.98
CA CYS A 239 -23.31 0.33 -14.58
C CYS A 239 -23.18 1.07 -15.92
N TYR A 240 -22.33 2.09 -15.98
CA TYR A 240 -22.08 2.85 -17.20
C TYR A 240 -21.44 2.00 -18.31
N ALA A 241 -20.45 1.16 -17.99
CA ALA A 241 -19.83 0.23 -18.93
C ALA A 241 -20.85 -0.75 -19.52
N ILE A 242 -21.72 -1.33 -18.67
CA ILE A 242 -22.82 -2.21 -19.11
C ILE A 242 -23.79 -1.44 -20.00
N ALA A 243 -24.21 -0.24 -19.61
CA ALA A 243 -25.12 0.58 -20.39
C ALA A 243 -24.55 0.93 -21.78
N LEU A 244 -23.25 1.18 -21.89
CA LEU A 244 -22.56 1.41 -23.15
C LEU A 244 -22.55 0.20 -24.08
N CYS A 245 -22.86 -1.03 -23.64
CA CYS A 245 -23.06 -2.17 -24.53
C CYS A 245 -24.31 -2.02 -25.40
N PHE A 246 -25.28 -1.20 -25.00
CA PHE A 246 -26.56 -1.03 -25.69
C PHE A 246 -26.55 0.17 -26.65
N PRO A 247 -26.78 -0.02 -27.97
CA PRO A 247 -26.77 1.07 -28.95
C PRO A 247 -27.76 2.21 -28.68
N ALA A 248 -28.90 1.91 -28.05
CA ALA A 248 -29.89 2.93 -27.68
C ALA A 248 -29.33 3.91 -26.63
N PHE A 249 -28.63 3.40 -25.61
CA PHE A 249 -28.00 4.23 -24.58
C PHE A 249 -26.89 5.11 -25.15
N ARG A 250 -26.09 4.59 -26.10
CA ARG A 250 -25.03 5.34 -26.79
C ARG A 250 -25.54 6.60 -27.50
N LYS A 251 -26.80 6.60 -27.94
CA LYS A 251 -27.46 7.73 -28.62
C LYS A 251 -28.21 8.67 -27.66
N SER A 252 -28.34 8.28 -26.39
CA SER A 252 -29.03 9.08 -25.37
C SER A 252 -28.21 10.31 -24.97
N LYS A 253 -28.87 11.32 -24.39
CA LYS A 253 -28.19 12.47 -23.76
C LYS A 253 -27.49 12.09 -22.43
N ILE A 254 -27.79 10.91 -21.87
CA ILE A 254 -27.26 10.45 -20.58
C ILE A 254 -25.79 10.02 -20.74
N ALA A 255 -25.45 9.34 -21.84
CA ALA A 255 -24.08 8.91 -22.10
C ALA A 255 -23.05 10.06 -22.08
N PRO A 256 -23.20 11.15 -22.88
CA PRO A 256 -22.31 12.29 -22.81
C PRO A 256 -22.35 13.00 -21.45
N ALA A 257 -23.53 13.14 -20.83
CA ALA A 257 -23.67 13.80 -19.53
C ALA A 257 -22.88 13.07 -18.43
N TYR A 258 -22.98 11.73 -18.37
CA TYR A 258 -22.21 10.92 -17.41
C TYR A 258 -20.70 11.11 -17.61
N ALA A 259 -20.22 11.02 -18.85
CA ALA A 259 -18.80 11.20 -19.15
C ALA A 259 -18.28 12.60 -18.76
N GLN A 260 -19.11 13.64 -18.93
CA GLN A 260 -18.79 15.01 -18.51
C GLN A 260 -18.77 15.17 -16.99
N ILE A 261 -19.73 14.58 -16.27
CA ILE A 261 -19.73 14.56 -14.79
C ILE A 261 -18.49 13.83 -14.28
N ASN A 262 -18.14 12.68 -14.85
CA ASN A 262 -16.93 11.95 -14.48
C ASN A 262 -15.66 12.79 -14.74
N SER A 263 -15.59 13.49 -15.87
CA SER A 263 -14.48 14.42 -16.17
C SER A 263 -14.36 15.54 -15.13
N LEU A 264 -15.49 16.10 -14.69
CA LEU A 264 -15.51 17.09 -13.60
C LEU A 264 -14.99 16.50 -12.28
N LEU A 265 -15.38 15.27 -11.95
CA LEU A 265 -14.88 14.57 -10.75
C LEU A 265 -13.39 14.26 -10.85
N CYS A 266 -12.89 13.87 -12.02
CA CYS A 266 -11.46 13.72 -12.27
C CYS A 266 -10.69 15.04 -12.07
N LEU A 267 -11.21 16.16 -12.58
CA LEU A 267 -10.62 17.48 -12.37
C LEU A 267 -10.66 17.90 -10.90
N LEU A 268 -11.77 17.65 -10.21
CA LEU A 268 -11.91 17.89 -8.78
C LEU A 268 -10.89 17.06 -7.99
N MET A 269 -10.64 15.81 -8.39
CA MET A 269 -9.64 14.95 -7.76
C MET A 269 -8.23 15.54 -7.92
N ILE A 270 -7.87 16.06 -9.10
CA ILE A 270 -6.57 16.73 -9.32
C ILE A 270 -6.40 17.92 -8.35
N ILE A 271 -7.46 18.70 -8.15
CA ILE A 271 -7.43 19.82 -7.20
C ILE A 271 -7.34 19.30 -5.75
N ALA A 272 -8.17 18.33 -5.41
CA ALA A 272 -8.21 17.72 -4.08
C ALA A 272 -6.87 17.09 -3.70
N ALA A 273 -6.13 16.54 -4.66
CA ALA A 273 -4.83 15.92 -4.45
C ALA A 273 -3.75 16.86 -3.89
N ILE A 274 -3.94 18.18 -4.01
CA ILE A 274 -3.06 19.19 -3.41
C ILE A 274 -3.31 19.31 -1.90
N ILE A 275 -4.54 19.01 -1.45
CA ILE A 275 -5.03 19.29 -0.09
C ILE A 275 -5.13 18.00 0.73
N VAL A 276 -5.54 16.89 0.10
CA VAL A 276 -5.83 15.64 0.80
C VAL A 276 -4.55 14.98 1.34
N PRO A 277 -4.55 14.50 2.59
CA PRO A 277 -3.38 13.88 3.22
C PRO A 277 -3.21 12.42 2.77
N GLN A 278 -3.32 12.16 1.46
CA GLN A 278 -3.11 10.84 0.87
C GLN A 278 -2.12 10.94 -0.28
N HIS A 279 -1.08 10.10 -0.23
CA HIS A 279 -0.18 9.94 -1.36
C HIS A 279 -0.90 9.23 -2.51
N ILE A 280 -1.05 9.92 -3.64
CA ILE A 280 -1.57 9.35 -4.88
C ILE A 280 -0.39 8.93 -5.76
N HIS A 281 -0.35 7.64 -6.13
CA HIS A 281 0.72 7.13 -6.97
C HIS A 281 0.77 7.88 -8.32
N PRO A 282 1.94 8.33 -8.81
CA PRO A 282 2.03 9.12 -10.04
C PRO A 282 1.38 8.48 -11.28
N ALA A 283 1.40 7.14 -11.35
CA ALA A 283 0.74 6.36 -12.40
C ALA A 283 -0.79 6.56 -12.49
N CYS A 284 -1.44 7.08 -11.45
CA CYS A 284 -2.86 7.44 -11.51
C CYS A 284 -3.13 8.66 -12.42
N TRP A 285 -2.17 9.59 -12.57
CA TRP A 285 -2.40 10.83 -13.32
C TRP A 285 -2.67 10.62 -14.81
N PRO A 286 -1.89 9.80 -15.54
CA PRO A 286 -2.22 9.49 -16.93
C PRO A 286 -3.58 8.79 -17.07
N LEU A 287 -3.97 7.92 -16.12
CA LEU A 287 -5.28 7.27 -16.13
C LEU A 287 -6.42 8.27 -15.97
N VAL A 288 -6.29 9.21 -15.03
CA VAL A 288 -7.27 10.29 -14.80
C VAL A 288 -7.37 11.18 -16.04
N ALA A 289 -6.23 11.49 -16.68
CA ALA A 289 -6.20 12.24 -17.92
C ALA A 289 -6.96 11.53 -19.06
N ILE A 290 -6.86 10.19 -19.16
CA ILE A 290 -7.65 9.42 -20.14
C ILE A 290 -9.15 9.66 -19.95
N PHE A 291 -9.67 9.59 -18.73
CA PHE A 291 -11.10 9.81 -18.47
C PHE A 291 -11.56 11.23 -18.82
N VAL A 292 -10.75 12.24 -18.47
CA VAL A 292 -11.02 13.64 -18.85
C VAL A 292 -11.05 13.79 -20.37
N LEU A 293 -10.04 13.27 -21.08
CA LEU A 293 -9.92 13.43 -22.52
C LEU A 293 -11.01 12.70 -23.29
N ARG A 294 -11.33 11.47 -22.89
CA ARG A 294 -12.36 10.66 -23.54
C ARG A 294 -13.77 11.23 -23.36
N SER A 295 -14.00 12.06 -22.35
CA SER A 295 -15.26 12.82 -22.22
C SER A 295 -15.50 13.78 -23.40
N PHE A 296 -14.44 14.42 -23.93
CA PHE A 296 -14.56 15.31 -25.09
C PHE A 296 -14.93 14.57 -26.38
N ALA A 297 -14.57 13.28 -26.50
CA ALA A 297 -14.98 12.44 -27.63
C ALA A 297 -16.48 12.14 -27.64
N TYR A 298 -17.25 12.51 -26.61
CA TYR A 298 -18.72 12.46 -26.61
C TYR A 298 -19.38 13.75 -27.11
N VAL A 299 -18.62 14.85 -27.22
CA VAL A 299 -19.13 16.11 -27.76
C VAL A 299 -18.95 16.11 -29.28
N PRO A 300 -20.02 16.22 -30.07
CA PRO A 300 -19.89 16.28 -31.53
C PRO A 300 -19.06 17.50 -31.92
N PRO A 301 -18.15 17.40 -32.91
CA PRO A 301 -17.41 18.55 -33.40
C PRO A 301 -18.41 19.59 -33.91
N LYS A 302 -18.31 20.84 -33.43
CA LYS A 302 -19.08 21.96 -33.99
C LYS A 302 -18.78 22.02 -35.48
N SER A 303 -19.83 21.98 -36.30
CA SER A 303 -19.73 22.26 -37.73
C SER A 303 -19.37 23.74 -37.87
N HIS A 304 -18.13 24.02 -38.26
CA HIS A 304 -17.74 25.29 -38.85
C HIS A 304 -17.89 25.18 -40.37
#